data_AF-A0A935GH76-F1
#
_entry.id   AF-A0A935GH76-F1
#
_cell.length_a   1.000
_cell.length_b   1.000
_cell.length_c   1.000
_cell.angle_alpha   90.00
_cell.angle_beta   90.00
_cell.angle_gamma   90.00
#
_symmetry.space_group_name_H-M   'P 1'
#
loop_
_entity.id
_entity.type
_entity.pdbx_description
1 polymer ?
#
loop_
_entity_poly.entity_id
_entity_poly.type
_entity_poly.pdbx_seq_one_letter_code
_entity_poly.pdbx_strand_id
1 'polypeptide(L)'
;MCRNLRAVVLAVPQRRDQLLFADFQSPAEHRLWRDGVIRAWADSLAEADPDYPRHDANPKGETTDRNFFSLMMHFFNRQTHHRGQVTTLLEQVDIDIGNTDRLTLVRNETGT
;
A
#
# COMPACT_ATOMS: atom_id res chain seq x y z
N MET A 1 -7.94 11.96 -12.60
CA MET A 1 -7.84 12.58 -11.26
C MET A 1 -9.13 12.32 -10.46
N CYS A 2 -9.18 11.16 -9.81
CA CYS A 2 -10.17 10.63 -8.85
C CYS A 2 -11.39 11.53 -8.55
N ARG A 3 -12.42 11.51 -9.40
CA ARG A 3 -13.57 12.42 -9.26
C ARG A 3 -14.57 12.05 -8.15
N ASN A 4 -14.41 10.93 -7.43
CA ASN A 4 -15.45 10.43 -6.49
C ASN A 4 -14.95 9.80 -5.18
N LEU A 5 -13.66 9.91 -4.83
CA LEU A 5 -13.22 9.48 -3.50
C LEU A 5 -13.54 10.59 -2.50
N ARG A 6 -14.55 10.37 -1.64
CA ARG A 6 -14.67 11.15 -0.40
C ARG A 6 -13.33 11.06 0.33
N ALA A 7 -12.81 12.20 0.79
CA ALA A 7 -11.57 12.24 1.54
C ALA A 7 -11.69 11.31 2.75
N VAL A 8 -11.04 10.15 2.67
CA VAL A 8 -10.96 9.21 3.77
C VAL A 8 -9.86 9.74 4.67
N VAL A 9 -10.23 10.28 5.83
CA VAL A 9 -9.27 10.73 6.83
C VAL A 9 -8.66 9.50 7.50
N LEU A 10 -7.46 9.13 7.05
CA LEU A 10 -6.61 8.18 7.74
C LEU A 10 -5.98 8.91 8.93
N ALA A 11 -6.17 8.40 10.15
CA ALA A 11 -5.42 8.89 11.29
C ALA A 11 -3.91 8.68 11.00
N VAL A 12 -3.18 9.80 10.88
CA VAL A 12 -1.74 9.76 10.61
C VAL A 12 -1.01 9.65 11.94
N PRO A 13 -0.16 8.62 12.14
CA PRO A 13 0.67 8.53 13.33
C PRO A 13 1.56 9.77 13.42
N GLN A 14 1.63 10.36 14.61
CA GLN A 14 2.45 11.54 14.87
C GLN A 14 3.92 11.17 15.08
N ARG A 15 4.20 9.90 15.41
CA ARG A 15 5.55 9.36 15.65
C ARG A 15 5.68 7.93 15.12
N ARG A 16 6.91 7.54 14.79
CA ARG A 16 7.22 6.20 14.26
C ARG A 16 7.02 5.08 15.28
N ASP A 17 7.17 5.37 16.56
CA ASP A 17 7.04 4.44 17.69
C ASP A 17 5.68 4.55 18.40
N GLN A 18 4.72 5.27 17.81
CA GLN A 18 3.38 5.39 18.37
C GLN A 18 2.63 4.07 18.24
N LEU A 19 2.18 3.53 19.38
CA LEU A 19 1.24 2.42 19.41
C LEU A 19 -0.14 2.91 18.93
N LEU A 20 -0.57 2.45 17.75
CA LEU A 20 -1.87 2.83 17.16
C LEU A 20 -3.03 1.96 17.64
N PHE A 21 -2.75 0.74 18.06
CA PHE A 21 -3.76 -0.25 18.47
C PHE A 21 -3.24 -1.03 19.68
N ALA A 22 -4.12 -1.33 20.62
CA ALA A 22 -3.76 -2.02 21.87
C ALA A 22 -3.70 -3.56 21.72
N ASP A 23 -4.25 -4.08 20.63
CA ASP A 23 -4.40 -5.51 20.35
C ASP A 23 -4.18 -5.81 18.86
N PHE A 24 -4.20 -7.09 18.47
CA PHE A 24 -4.02 -7.53 17.09
C PHE A 24 -5.30 -7.60 16.24
N GLN A 25 -6.49 -7.62 16.86
CA GLN A 25 -7.76 -7.63 16.13
C GLN A 25 -8.05 -6.25 15.51
N SER A 26 -7.85 -5.18 16.29
CA SER A 26 -8.02 -3.80 15.85
C SER A 26 -7.25 -3.45 14.55
N PRO A 27 -5.93 -3.75 14.41
CA PRO A 27 -5.21 -3.52 13.17
C PRO A 27 -5.65 -4.45 12.03
N ALA A 28 -6.19 -5.65 12.32
CA ALA A 28 -6.72 -6.56 11.31
C ALA A 28 -8.04 -6.04 10.70
N GLU A 29 -8.96 -5.54 11.53
CA GLU A 29 -10.19 -4.88 11.07
C GLU A 29 -9.88 -3.61 10.27
N HIS A 30 -8.97 -2.80 10.78
CA HIS A 30 -8.52 -1.59 10.09
C HIS A 30 -7.81 -1.93 8.77
N ARG A 31 -7.12 -3.07 8.68
CA ARG A 31 -6.54 -3.56 7.43
C ARG A 31 -7.61 -3.86 6.39
N LEU A 32 -8.69 -4.56 6.77
CA LEU A 32 -9.80 -4.86 5.86
C LEU A 32 -10.46 -3.58 5.33
N TRP A 33 -10.70 -2.61 6.21
CA TRP A 33 -11.23 -1.31 5.81
C TRP A 33 -10.27 -0.57 4.85
N ARG A 34 -8.96 -0.54 5.14
CA ARG A 34 -7.95 0.06 4.26
C ARG A 34 -7.90 -0.60 2.89
N ASP A 35 -7.98 -1.92 2.82
CA ASP A 35 -8.00 -2.65 1.55
C ASP A 35 -9.25 -2.29 0.72
N GLY A 36 -10.40 -2.04 1.36
CA GLY A 36 -11.59 -1.50 0.70
C GLY A 36 -11.36 -0.11 0.09
N VAL A 37 -10.69 0.79 0.82
CA VAL A 37 -10.33 2.13 0.33
C VAL A 37 -9.35 2.04 -0.84
N ILE A 38 -8.33 1.19 -0.74
CA ILE A 38 -7.34 0.98 -1.82
C ILE A 38 -8.03 0.44 -3.08
N ARG A 39 -8.98 -0.49 -2.91
CA ARG A 39 -9.77 -1.04 -4.03
C ARG A 39 -10.63 0.03 -4.69
N ALA A 40 -11.42 0.76 -3.91
CA ALA A 40 -12.24 1.85 -4.44
C ALA A 40 -11.40 2.93 -5.12
N TRP A 41 -10.18 3.19 -4.62
CA TRP A 41 -9.23 4.08 -5.29
C TRP A 41 -8.75 3.50 -6.62
N ALA A 42 -8.32 2.24 -6.65
CA ALA A 42 -7.89 1.56 -7.87
C ALA A 42 -9.01 1.54 -8.93
N ASP A 43 -10.24 1.24 -8.53
CA ASP A 43 -11.42 1.22 -9.42
C ASP A 43 -11.78 2.62 -9.97
N SER A 44 -11.29 3.68 -9.33
CA SER A 44 -11.52 5.07 -9.78
C SER A 44 -10.44 5.60 -10.72
N LEU A 45 -9.36 4.83 -10.95
CA LEU A 45 -8.26 5.23 -11.83
C LEU A 45 -8.69 5.15 -13.29
N ALA A 46 -8.46 6.22 -14.04
CA ALA A 46 -8.55 6.21 -15.50
C ALA A 46 -7.23 5.72 -16.11
N GLU A 47 -7.29 5.17 -17.32
CA GLU A 47 -6.11 4.67 -18.06
C GLU A 47 -5.00 5.72 -18.19
N ALA A 48 -5.36 7.01 -18.33
CA ALA A 48 -4.41 8.11 -18.46
C ALA A 48 -3.86 8.64 -17.12
N ASP A 49 -4.38 8.20 -15.97
CA ASP A 49 -3.94 8.72 -14.67
C ASP A 49 -2.46 8.42 -14.34
N PRO A 50 -1.89 7.23 -14.64
CA PRO A 50 -0.49 6.91 -14.36
C PRO A 50 0.53 7.84 -15.04
N ASP A 51 0.18 8.36 -16.21
CA ASP A 51 1.03 9.25 -17.01
C ASP A 51 1.00 10.70 -16.54
N TYR A 52 0.11 11.03 -15.59
CA TYR A 52 -0.02 12.39 -15.09
C TYR A 52 1.27 12.83 -14.36
N PRO A 53 1.94 13.92 -14.80
CA PRO A 53 3.12 14.43 -14.14
C PRO A 53 2.75 15.04 -12.79
N ARG A 54 3.44 14.63 -11.72
CA ARG A 54 3.32 15.25 -10.40
C ARG A 54 4.58 16.05 -10.12
N HIS A 55 4.39 17.35 -9.98
CA HIS A 55 5.41 18.25 -9.49
C HIS A 55 5.33 18.26 -7.96
N ASP A 56 6.16 17.45 -7.31
CA ASP A 56 6.34 17.53 -5.87
C ASP A 56 7.54 18.46 -5.60
N ALA A 57 7.26 19.66 -5.09
CA ALA A 57 8.29 20.54 -4.58
C ALA A 57 8.63 20.12 -3.15
N ASN A 58 9.90 19.80 -2.89
CA ASN A 58 10.35 19.64 -1.52
C ASN A 58 10.37 21.02 -0.80
N PRO A 59 10.44 21.08 0.54
CA PRO A 59 10.52 22.35 1.28
C PRO A 59 11.73 23.23 0.93
N LYS A 60 12.71 22.71 0.18
CA LYS A 60 13.87 23.44 -0.34
C LYS A 60 13.66 23.98 -1.77
N GLY A 61 12.47 23.79 -2.36
CA GLY A 61 12.11 24.26 -3.69
C GLY A 61 12.60 23.39 -4.84
N GLU A 62 13.19 22.22 -4.57
CA GLU A 62 13.58 21.28 -5.64
C GLU A 62 12.35 20.51 -6.10
N THR A 63 11.99 20.68 -7.37
CA THR A 63 10.93 19.93 -8.02
C THR A 63 11.46 18.55 -8.42
N THR A 64 10.90 17.50 -7.83
CA THR A 64 11.09 16.15 -8.38
C THR A 64 9.88 15.83 -9.24
N ASP A 65 10.09 15.73 -10.55
CA ASP A 65 9.07 15.22 -11.45
C ASP A 65 8.97 13.70 -11.24
N ARG A 66 7.98 13.26 -10.49
CA ARG A 66 7.62 11.84 -10.42
C ARG A 66 6.30 11.67 -11.14
N ASN A 67 6.26 10.85 -12.17
CA ASN A 67 4.96 10.48 -12.74
C ASN A 67 4.15 9.70 -11.69
N PHE A 68 2.82 9.79 -11.81
CA PHE A 68 1.93 9.16 -10.85
C PHE A 68 2.11 7.64 -10.77
N PHE A 69 2.48 7.00 -11.89
CA PHE A 69 2.84 5.58 -11.95
C PHE A 69 3.94 5.20 -10.94
N SER A 70 5.04 5.96 -10.89
CA SER A 70 6.14 5.68 -9.97
C SER A 70 5.71 5.77 -8.51
N LEU A 71 4.82 6.70 -8.17
CA LEU A 71 4.26 6.83 -6.82
C LEU A 71 3.36 5.64 -6.47
N MET A 72 2.55 5.18 -7.43
CA MET A 72 1.69 4.00 -7.26
C MET A 72 2.53 2.73 -7.04
N MET A 73 3.55 2.50 -7.86
CA MET A 73 4.45 1.37 -7.70
C MET A 73 5.20 1.42 -6.36
N HIS A 74 5.69 2.59 -5.96
CA HIS A 74 6.33 2.78 -4.64
C HIS A 74 5.37 2.44 -3.50
N PHE A 75 4.11 2.86 -3.59
CA PHE A 75 3.08 2.57 -2.59
C PHE A 75 2.89 1.05 -2.39
N PHE A 76 2.73 0.28 -3.46
CA PHE A 76 2.58 -1.18 -3.36
C PHE A 76 3.89 -1.87 -2.97
N ASN A 77 5.04 -1.42 -3.47
CA ASN A 77 6.33 -2.01 -3.13
C ASN A 77 6.65 -1.89 -1.64
N ARG A 78 6.33 -0.74 -1.02
CA ARG A 78 6.52 -0.57 0.44
C ARG A 78 5.72 -1.58 1.25
N GLN A 79 4.53 -1.98 0.80
CA GLN A 79 3.75 -3.02 1.48
C GLN A 79 4.45 -4.37 1.42
N THR A 80 5.02 -4.75 0.27
CA THR A 80 5.81 -5.98 0.13
C THR A 80 7.08 -5.94 0.98
N HIS A 81 7.77 -4.80 1.02
CA HIS A 81 8.94 -4.61 1.88
C HIS A 81 8.61 -4.81 3.37
N HIS A 82 7.53 -4.18 3.87
CA HIS A 82 7.12 -4.34 5.27
C HIS A 82 6.62 -5.75 5.59
N ARG A 83 5.95 -6.43 4.64
CA ARG A 83 5.63 -7.85 4.79
C ARG A 83 6.90 -8.67 4.99
N GLY A 84 7.94 -8.44 4.18
CA GLY A 84 9.24 -9.11 4.31
C GLY A 84 9.90 -8.91 5.69
N GLN A 85 9.77 -7.73 6.28
CA GLN A 85 10.25 -7.51 7.66
C GLN A 85 9.51 -8.39 8.68
N VAL A 86 8.19 -8.50 8.54
CA VAL A 86 7.36 -9.34 9.43
C VAL A 86 7.65 -10.82 9.23
N THR A 87 7.82 -11.28 7.99
CA THR A 87 8.13 -12.70 7.71
C THR A 87 9.45 -13.09 8.37
N THR A 88 10.49 -12.27 8.26
CA THR A 88 11.77 -12.50 8.95
C THR A 88 11.60 -12.61 10.46
N LEU A 89 10.82 -11.73 11.09
CA LEU A 89 10.60 -11.78 12.55
C LEU A 89 9.85 -13.04 13.00
N LEU A 90 8.91 -13.54 12.20
CA LEU A 90 8.17 -14.76 12.48
C LEU A 90 9.05 -16.01 12.29
N GLU A 91 9.86 -16.04 11.23
CA GLU A 91 10.83 -17.11 11.00
C GLU A 91 11.89 -17.18 12.11
N GLN A 92 12.31 -16.05 12.66
CA GLN A 92 13.24 -15.98 13.80
C GLN A 92 12.72 -16.64 15.08
N VAL A 93 11.40 -16.87 15.17
CA VAL A 93 10.76 -17.58 16.29
C VAL A 93 10.15 -18.91 15.84
N ASP A 94 10.69 -19.48 14.76
CA ASP A 94 10.33 -20.79 14.20
C ASP A 94 8.84 -20.92 13.79
N ILE A 95 8.20 -19.80 13.43
CA ILE A 95 6.84 -19.81 12.87
C ILE A 95 6.91 -19.97 11.36
N ASP A 96 6.41 -21.10 10.85
CA ASP A 96 6.18 -21.30 9.41
C ASP A 96 4.95 -20.49 8.96
N ILE A 97 5.18 -19.57 8.03
CA ILE A 97 4.16 -18.71 7.43
C ILE A 97 3.68 -19.22 6.07
N GLY A 98 4.26 -20.30 5.56
CA GLY A 98 4.01 -20.85 4.24
C GLY A 98 4.55 -19.99 3.09
N ASN A 99 4.22 -20.40 1.86
CA ASN A 99 4.66 -19.71 0.67
C ASN A 99 3.94 -18.36 0.49
N THR A 100 4.71 -17.28 0.39
CA THR A 100 4.20 -15.92 0.15
C THR A 100 4.52 -15.38 -1.24
N ASP A 101 5.05 -16.23 -2.13
CA ASP A 101 5.35 -15.89 -3.51
C ASP A 101 4.06 -15.52 -4.27
N ARG A 102 4.08 -14.34 -4.90
CA ARG A 102 2.91 -13.78 -5.57
C ARG A 102 2.40 -14.65 -6.71
N LEU A 103 3.30 -15.29 -7.48
CA LEU A 103 2.91 -16.14 -8.61
C LEU A 103 2.27 -17.44 -8.14
N THR A 104 2.66 -17.95 -6.96
CA THR A 104 2.01 -19.13 -6.38
C THR A 104 0.62 -18.84 -5.80
N LEU A 105 0.37 -17.59 -5.39
CA LEU A 105 -0.90 -17.17 -4.80
C LEU A 105 -1.92 -16.64 -5.82
N VAL A 106 -1.49 -16.19 -6.99
CA VAL A 106 -2.39 -15.73 -8.06
C VAL A 106 -2.89 -16.93 -8.84
N ARG A 107 -4.20 -17.01 -9.07
CA ARG A 107 -4.78 -18.04 -9.93
C ARG A 107 -4.25 -17.85 -11.35
N ASN A 108 -3.69 -18.91 -11.93
CA ASN A 108 -3.32 -18.91 -13.34
C ASN A 108 -4.52 -18.57 -14.20
N GLU A 109 -4.37 -17.59 -15.09
CA GLU A 109 -5.37 -17.30 -16.10
C GLU A 109 -5.47 -18.51 -17.03
N THR A 110 -6.68 -19.06 -17.16
CA THR A 110 -6.94 -20.15 -18.10
C THR A 110 -7.09 -19.48 -19.46
N GLY A 111 -6.09 -19.62 -20.33
CA GLY A 111 -6.16 -19.07 -21.68
C GLY A 111 -7.40 -19.59 -22.41
N THR A 112 -8.26 -18.69 -22.87
CA THR A 112 -9.28 -18.91 -23.91
C THR A 112 -8.90 -18.16 -25.15
#